data_AF-A0A2E2E100-F1
#
_entry.id   AF-A0A2E2E100-F1
#
_cell.length_a   1.000
_cell.length_b   1.000
_cell.length_c   1.000
_cell.angle_alpha   90.00
_cell.angle_beta   90.00
_cell.angle_gamma   90.00
#
_symmetry.space_group_name_H-M   'P 1'
#
loop_
_entity.id
_entity.type
_entity.pdbx_description
1 polymer ?
#
loop_
_entity_poly.entity_id
_entity_poly.type
_entity_poly.pdbx_seq_one_letter_code
_entity_poly.pdbx_strand_id
1 'polypeptide(L)'
;MKKTSKEFRNMGNLSNITSTSRVLNLNLLTQRLLKTEGEHETFFKNKSLNNTLILKSIVQPADKIAFSISQDNATKLFKPFDRNDLAQGGLFAFIAQPNLMKALQEYFGFQPDDNENNDRDMAILQELDRIPSLDPFLLREKMTELGVTVDKSYFQIDEMEWSRIKDRIISDFVPLAQMAFGEKGKNDAARSLADKIWDPKQTQLLKPILKTLDIPEDKASEIIFSWKGLLYYKYQAQDSHADLVKMLNEIESARIYGYSSIEQKGETQKTIRAIRASFTEDWKLCHRHLASYEKNYIEQFVGKQNPQALKQTLMNASEIFDVLGTVIGSTKHCVSYWRYFSGSRIGGRIAADDFDALLDDFRKGTGLATMARAPTERAISMDDDPKAVKA
;
A
#
# COMPACT_ATOMS: atom_id res chain seq x y z
N MET A 1 -39.88 0.85 -5.05
CA MET A 1 -38.48 0.47 -5.38
C MET A 1 -37.57 0.90 -4.25
N LYS A 2 -37.05 -0.04 -3.46
CA LYS A 2 -36.06 0.23 -2.39
C LYS A 2 -34.71 0.46 -3.07
N LYS A 3 -34.20 1.70 -3.06
CA LYS A 3 -32.85 2.01 -3.53
C LYS A 3 -31.82 1.43 -2.56
N THR A 4 -31.12 0.42 -3.05
CA THR A 4 -29.80 -0.05 -2.63
C THR A 4 -28.79 1.09 -2.68
N SER A 5 -28.21 1.50 -1.54
CA SER A 5 -27.05 2.40 -1.53
C SER A 5 -26.26 2.36 -0.20
N LYS A 6 -25.95 1.17 0.34
CA LYS A 6 -25.03 1.06 1.49
C LYS A 6 -23.63 1.58 1.14
N GLU A 7 -23.18 1.43 -0.10
CA GLU A 7 -21.86 1.90 -0.56
C GLU A 7 -21.71 3.44 -0.58
N PHE A 8 -22.79 4.17 -0.83
CA PHE A 8 -22.75 5.63 -0.97
C PHE A 8 -22.58 6.37 0.36
N ARG A 9 -22.98 5.76 1.49
CA ARG A 9 -22.78 6.37 2.82
C ARG A 9 -21.32 6.37 3.27
N ASN A 10 -20.48 5.48 2.74
CA ASN A 10 -19.07 5.36 3.16
C ASN A 10 -18.12 6.36 2.51
N MET A 11 -18.37 6.75 1.27
CA MET A 11 -17.45 7.62 0.53
C MET A 11 -17.49 9.08 1.02
N GLY A 12 -18.61 9.53 1.59
CA GLY A 12 -18.72 10.86 2.20
C GLY A 12 -17.71 11.08 3.34
N ASN A 13 -17.38 10.03 4.10
CA ASN A 13 -16.38 10.09 5.17
C ASN A 13 -14.95 10.26 4.63
N LEU A 14 -14.68 9.83 3.39
CA LEU A 14 -13.35 9.95 2.76
C LEU A 14 -13.05 11.35 2.22
N SER A 15 -14.06 12.24 2.14
CA SER A 15 -13.91 13.59 1.59
C SER A 15 -12.88 14.43 2.34
N ASN A 16 -12.82 14.25 3.67
CA ASN A 16 -11.93 14.98 4.58
C ASN A 16 -10.76 14.12 5.11
N ILE A 17 -10.71 12.83 4.79
CA ILE A 17 -9.63 11.94 5.22
C ILE A 17 -8.42 12.15 4.30
N THR A 18 -7.31 12.55 4.92
CA THR A 18 -5.99 12.57 4.28
C THR A 18 -5.57 11.17 3.86
N SER A 19 -4.64 11.05 2.90
CA SER A 19 -4.21 9.73 2.43
C SER A 19 -3.75 8.84 3.58
N THR A 20 -4.11 7.56 3.49
CA THR A 20 -3.69 6.49 4.39
C THR A 20 -2.98 5.42 3.56
N SER A 21 -2.40 4.44 4.24
CA SER A 21 -1.80 3.24 3.63
C SER A 21 -2.71 2.45 2.68
N ARG A 22 -4.04 2.69 2.67
CA ARG A 22 -4.97 2.07 1.70
C ARG A 22 -5.71 3.06 0.80
N VAL A 23 -5.58 4.35 1.04
CA VAL A 23 -6.34 5.39 0.34
C VAL A 23 -5.38 6.50 -0.04
N LEU A 24 -5.15 6.72 -1.32
CA LEU A 24 -4.44 7.91 -1.83
C LEU A 24 -5.48 8.87 -2.39
N ASN A 25 -5.71 9.98 -1.68
CA ASN A 25 -6.73 10.97 -2.02
C ASN A 25 -6.12 12.07 -2.89
N LEU A 26 -5.87 11.77 -4.17
CA LEU A 26 -5.29 12.74 -5.10
C LEU A 26 -6.19 13.94 -5.31
N ASN A 27 -7.51 13.76 -5.29
CA ASN A 27 -8.46 14.86 -5.36
C ASN A 27 -8.17 15.94 -4.29
N LEU A 28 -8.02 15.54 -3.02
CA LEU A 28 -7.72 16.48 -1.94
C LEU A 28 -6.30 17.05 -2.03
N LEU A 29 -5.30 16.22 -2.36
CA LEU A 29 -3.90 16.63 -2.42
C LEU A 29 -3.65 17.62 -3.57
N THR A 30 -4.17 17.33 -4.76
CA THR A 30 -4.10 18.23 -5.92
C THR A 30 -4.79 19.55 -5.64
N GLN A 31 -5.97 19.55 -5.03
CA GLN A 31 -6.65 20.80 -4.67
C GLN A 31 -5.86 21.65 -3.67
N ARG A 32 -5.14 21.03 -2.72
CA ARG A 32 -4.28 21.75 -1.78
C ARG A 32 -3.04 22.31 -2.48
N LEU A 33 -2.43 21.52 -3.35
CA LEU A 33 -1.26 21.92 -4.12
C LEU A 33 -1.57 23.09 -5.07
N LEU A 34 -2.70 23.06 -5.77
CA LEU A 34 -3.07 24.14 -6.67
C LEU A 34 -3.46 25.46 -5.95
N LYS A 35 -3.57 25.44 -4.62
CA LYS A 35 -3.76 26.65 -3.80
C LYS A 35 -2.44 27.30 -3.38
N THR A 36 -1.32 26.61 -3.53
CA THR A 36 0.01 27.18 -3.24
C THR A 36 0.55 27.91 -4.47
N GLU A 37 1.41 28.90 -4.24
CA GLU A 37 2.09 29.62 -5.32
C GLU A 37 3.25 28.80 -5.87
N GLY A 38 3.43 28.81 -7.19
CA GLY A 38 4.54 28.16 -7.88
C GLY A 38 4.11 27.20 -8.98
N GLU A 39 5.07 26.76 -9.78
CA GLU A 39 4.89 25.63 -10.69
C GLU A 39 5.04 24.32 -9.91
N HIS A 40 4.09 23.41 -10.13
CA HIS A 40 4.02 22.15 -9.40
C HIS A 40 3.93 20.97 -10.36
N GLU A 41 4.74 19.93 -10.12
CA GLU A 41 4.64 18.66 -10.84
C GLU A 41 3.55 17.78 -10.22
N THR A 42 2.46 17.60 -10.95
CA THR A 42 1.34 16.75 -10.52
C THR A 42 1.71 15.27 -10.52
N PHE A 43 0.96 14.47 -9.76
CA PHE A 43 1.21 13.03 -9.65
C PHE A 43 1.12 12.34 -11.02
N PHE A 44 -0.01 12.52 -11.70
CA PHE A 44 -0.23 12.11 -13.08
C PHE A 44 -0.09 13.29 -14.04
N LYS A 45 0.17 13.04 -15.31
CA LYS A 45 0.03 14.06 -16.37
C LYS A 45 -1.43 14.24 -16.76
N ASN A 46 -2.22 13.17 -16.70
CA ASN A 46 -3.67 13.20 -16.87
C ASN A 46 -4.35 13.97 -15.73
N LYS A 47 -5.02 15.07 -16.09
CA LYS A 47 -5.74 15.92 -15.13
C LYS A 47 -6.88 15.19 -14.42
N SER A 48 -7.58 14.27 -15.08
CA SER A 48 -8.68 13.54 -14.44
C SER A 48 -8.18 12.60 -13.35
N LEU A 49 -7.05 11.90 -13.56
CA LEU A 49 -6.46 11.01 -12.56
C LEU A 49 -6.03 11.74 -11.30
N ASN A 50 -5.49 12.97 -11.42
CA ASN A 50 -5.16 13.80 -10.27
C ASN A 50 -6.39 14.23 -9.43
N ASN A 51 -7.61 13.98 -9.92
CA ASN A 51 -8.85 14.26 -9.21
C ASN A 51 -9.59 12.97 -8.80
N THR A 52 -8.84 11.89 -8.54
CA THR A 52 -9.39 10.59 -8.12
C THR A 52 -9.01 10.24 -6.69
N LEU A 53 -9.67 9.21 -6.15
CA LEU A 53 -9.22 8.45 -5.01
C LEU A 53 -8.70 7.11 -5.51
N ILE A 54 -7.51 6.71 -5.06
CA ILE A 54 -6.92 5.41 -5.35
C ILE A 54 -7.01 4.56 -4.09
N LEU A 55 -7.57 3.37 -4.21
CA LEU A 55 -7.94 2.53 -3.07
C LEU A 55 -7.35 1.13 -3.20
N LYS A 56 -6.68 0.65 -2.16
CA LYS A 56 -6.37 -0.77 -2.00
C LYS A 56 -7.59 -1.45 -1.38
N SER A 57 -8.23 -2.39 -2.09
CA SER A 57 -9.49 -3.01 -1.63
C SER A 57 -9.57 -4.50 -1.94
N ILE A 58 -10.36 -5.22 -1.12
CA ILE A 58 -10.86 -6.54 -1.48
C ILE A 58 -11.89 -6.39 -2.59
N VAL A 59 -11.68 -7.11 -3.69
CA VAL A 59 -12.61 -7.18 -4.80
C VAL A 59 -13.78 -8.06 -4.38
N GLN A 60 -14.98 -7.47 -4.36
CA GLN A 60 -16.18 -8.21 -3.99
C GLN A 60 -16.48 -9.28 -5.04
N PRO A 61 -17.11 -10.42 -4.68
CA PRO A 61 -17.44 -11.47 -5.65
C PRO A 61 -18.24 -10.97 -6.86
N ALA A 62 -19.15 -10.02 -6.65
CA ALA A 62 -19.90 -9.39 -7.73
C ALA A 62 -18.98 -8.59 -8.68
N ASP A 63 -18.03 -7.84 -8.13
CA ASP A 63 -17.05 -7.07 -8.91
C ASP A 63 -16.08 -7.99 -9.67
N LYS A 64 -15.66 -9.10 -9.06
CA LYS A 64 -14.81 -10.10 -9.75
C LYS A 64 -15.45 -10.58 -11.05
N ILE A 65 -16.75 -10.87 -11.00
CA ILE A 65 -17.52 -11.30 -12.16
C ILE A 65 -17.68 -10.14 -13.15
N ALA A 66 -18.12 -8.97 -12.67
CA ALA A 66 -18.41 -7.82 -13.52
C ALA A 66 -17.18 -7.29 -14.28
N PHE A 67 -16.01 -7.33 -13.65
CA PHE A 67 -14.76 -6.79 -14.20
C PHE A 67 -13.77 -7.88 -14.64
N SER A 68 -14.16 -9.16 -14.56
CA SER A 68 -13.30 -10.32 -14.88
C SER A 68 -11.95 -10.30 -14.13
N ILE A 69 -12.00 -9.94 -12.84
CA ILE A 69 -10.81 -9.86 -11.99
C ILE A 69 -10.67 -11.19 -11.24
N SER A 70 -9.54 -11.88 -11.44
CA SER A 70 -9.24 -13.13 -10.75
C SER A 70 -8.81 -12.90 -9.29
N GLN A 71 -8.01 -11.87 -9.05
CA GLN A 71 -7.42 -11.57 -7.75
C GLN A 71 -8.44 -11.10 -6.71
N ASP A 72 -8.19 -11.47 -5.45
CA ASP A 72 -8.98 -11.03 -4.30
C ASP A 72 -8.73 -9.59 -3.89
N ASN A 73 -7.54 -9.06 -4.20
CA ASN A 73 -7.13 -7.70 -3.88
C ASN A 73 -6.75 -6.97 -5.15
N ALA A 74 -7.25 -5.75 -5.32
CA ALA A 74 -6.91 -4.91 -6.46
C ALA A 74 -6.85 -3.44 -6.07
N THR A 75 -6.15 -2.64 -6.88
CA THR A 75 -6.21 -1.19 -6.79
C THR A 75 -7.39 -0.66 -7.60
N LYS A 76 -8.29 0.04 -6.90
CA LYS A 76 -9.48 0.67 -7.45
C LYS A 76 -9.23 2.17 -7.67
N LEU A 77 -9.52 2.65 -8.86
CA LEU A 77 -9.58 4.06 -9.21
C LEU A 77 -11.01 4.54 -9.03
N PHE A 78 -11.24 5.54 -8.20
CA PHE A 78 -12.55 6.14 -7.99
C PHE A 78 -12.53 7.60 -8.40
N LYS A 79 -13.34 7.95 -9.41
CA LYS A 79 -13.53 9.32 -9.88
C LYS A 79 -14.87 9.84 -9.36
N PRO A 80 -14.88 10.81 -8.43
CA PRO A 80 -16.12 11.38 -7.95
C PRO A 80 -16.85 12.16 -9.05
N PHE A 81 -18.18 12.19 -9.00
CA PHE A 81 -18.99 13.06 -9.86
C PHE A 81 -18.79 14.54 -9.50
N ASP A 82 -18.74 14.84 -8.20
CA ASP A 82 -18.41 16.15 -7.66
C ASP A 82 -17.13 16.07 -6.82
N ARG A 83 -16.12 16.86 -7.20
CA ARG A 83 -14.81 16.91 -6.52
C ARG A 83 -14.89 17.50 -5.11
N ASN A 84 -15.96 18.22 -4.80
CA ASN A 84 -16.21 18.82 -3.48
C ASN A 84 -17.17 18.00 -2.62
N ASP A 85 -17.87 17.02 -3.21
CA ASP A 85 -18.88 16.22 -2.52
C ASP A 85 -18.84 14.75 -2.99
N LEU A 86 -18.05 13.94 -2.29
CA LEU A 86 -17.93 12.50 -2.56
C LEU A 86 -19.23 11.72 -2.27
N ALA A 87 -20.20 12.29 -1.54
CA ALA A 87 -21.44 11.60 -1.19
C ALA A 87 -22.35 11.41 -2.42
N GLN A 88 -22.17 12.20 -3.47
CA GLN A 88 -22.88 12.02 -4.75
C GLN A 88 -22.44 10.77 -5.51
N GLY A 89 -21.37 10.12 -5.06
CA GLY A 89 -20.81 8.93 -5.70
C GLY A 89 -19.88 9.27 -6.86
N GLY A 90 -19.65 8.29 -7.72
CA GLY A 90 -18.68 8.43 -8.80
C GLY A 90 -18.58 7.19 -9.68
N LEU A 91 -17.69 7.29 -10.65
CA LEU A 91 -17.28 6.18 -11.51
C LEU A 91 -16.08 5.48 -10.89
N PHE A 92 -15.93 4.19 -11.18
CA PHE A 92 -14.74 3.47 -10.78
C PHE A 92 -14.29 2.45 -11.83
N ALA A 93 -13.00 2.14 -11.77
CA ALA A 93 -12.35 1.07 -12.53
C ALA A 93 -11.32 0.38 -11.63
N PHE A 94 -10.94 -0.84 -11.96
CA PHE A 94 -9.82 -1.53 -11.32
C PHE A 94 -8.62 -1.55 -12.25
N ILE A 95 -7.41 -1.36 -11.71
CA ILE A 95 -6.19 -1.38 -12.53
C ILE A 95 -5.98 -2.75 -13.18
N ALA A 96 -6.32 -3.83 -12.49
CA ALA A 96 -6.16 -5.19 -12.99
C ALA A 96 -7.28 -5.69 -13.92
N GLN A 97 -8.24 -4.84 -14.30
CA GLN A 97 -9.30 -5.28 -15.22
C GLN A 97 -8.74 -5.37 -16.66
N PRO A 98 -9.11 -6.39 -17.47
CA PRO A 98 -8.56 -6.56 -18.81
C PRO A 98 -8.77 -5.35 -19.74
N ASN A 99 -9.92 -4.68 -19.62
CA ASN A 99 -10.28 -3.52 -20.44
C ASN A 99 -9.94 -2.17 -19.78
N LEU A 100 -8.87 -2.11 -18.98
CA LEU A 100 -8.47 -0.88 -18.27
C LEU A 100 -8.32 0.31 -19.22
N MET A 101 -7.59 0.16 -20.34
CA MET A 101 -7.32 1.27 -21.26
C MET A 101 -8.62 1.90 -21.80
N LYS A 102 -9.59 1.06 -22.16
CA LYS A 102 -10.92 1.51 -22.59
C LYS A 102 -11.64 2.30 -21.49
N ALA A 103 -11.59 1.81 -20.25
CA ALA A 103 -12.18 2.53 -19.11
C ALA A 103 -11.47 3.86 -18.82
N LEU A 104 -10.13 3.91 -18.98
CA LEU A 104 -9.36 5.14 -18.83
C LEU A 104 -9.71 6.18 -19.89
N GLN A 105 -9.94 5.75 -21.14
CA GLN A 105 -10.40 6.64 -22.21
C GLN A 105 -11.82 7.14 -21.96
N GLU A 106 -12.77 6.24 -21.67
CA GLU A 106 -14.19 6.57 -21.49
C GLU A 106 -14.46 7.42 -20.24
N TYR A 107 -13.83 7.08 -19.11
CA TYR A 107 -14.20 7.67 -17.81
C TYR A 107 -13.15 8.62 -17.24
N PHE A 108 -11.87 8.44 -17.61
CA PHE A 108 -10.75 9.22 -17.06
C PHE A 108 -10.07 10.12 -18.12
N GLY A 109 -10.61 10.18 -19.34
CA GLY A 109 -10.22 11.15 -20.36
C GLY A 109 -8.81 10.94 -20.92
N PHE A 110 -8.30 9.70 -20.93
CA PHE A 110 -7.09 9.35 -21.69
C PHE A 110 -7.31 9.69 -23.16
N GLN A 111 -6.37 10.42 -23.76
CA GLN A 111 -6.43 10.79 -25.17
C GLN A 111 -5.69 9.73 -25.98
N PRO A 112 -6.30 9.10 -27.00
CA PRO A 112 -5.66 8.04 -27.79
C PRO A 112 -4.33 8.47 -28.43
N ASP A 113 -4.15 9.75 -28.73
CA ASP A 113 -2.98 10.27 -29.44
C ASP A 113 -1.86 10.77 -28.49
N ASP A 114 -2.08 10.78 -27.17
CA ASP A 114 -1.13 11.27 -26.16
C ASP A 114 -0.29 10.13 -25.54
N ASN A 115 0.42 9.39 -26.39
CA ASN A 115 1.12 8.16 -26.00
C ASN A 115 2.14 8.39 -24.87
N GLU A 116 2.95 9.47 -24.93
CA GLU A 116 4.01 9.71 -23.94
C GLU A 116 3.44 9.92 -22.52
N ASN A 117 2.41 10.76 -22.38
CA ASN A 117 1.79 10.99 -21.07
C ASN A 117 0.99 9.77 -20.59
N ASN A 118 0.30 9.09 -21.51
CA ASN A 118 -0.43 7.88 -21.19
C ASN A 118 0.49 6.77 -20.71
N ASP A 119 1.64 6.55 -21.37
CA ASP A 119 2.61 5.52 -20.99
C ASP A 119 3.22 5.79 -19.61
N ARG A 120 3.57 7.06 -19.31
CA ARG A 120 4.01 7.47 -17.98
C ARG A 120 2.95 7.17 -16.93
N ASP A 121 1.72 7.61 -17.15
CA ASP A 121 0.65 7.46 -16.17
C ASP A 121 0.25 5.99 -16.00
N MET A 122 0.31 5.19 -17.08
CA MET A 122 0.12 3.74 -17.03
C MET A 122 1.20 3.04 -16.22
N ALA A 123 2.47 3.41 -16.38
CA ALA A 123 3.56 2.86 -15.59
C ALA A 123 3.35 3.13 -14.09
N ILE A 124 2.92 4.35 -13.74
CA ILE A 124 2.56 4.70 -12.35
C ILE A 124 1.39 3.84 -11.86
N LEU A 125 0.30 3.73 -12.62
CA LEU A 125 -0.85 2.92 -12.25
C LEU A 125 -0.47 1.45 -11.99
N GLN A 126 0.35 0.86 -12.85
CA GLN A 126 0.85 -0.50 -12.69
C GLN A 126 1.67 -0.67 -11.40
N GLU A 127 2.58 0.25 -11.10
CA GLU A 127 3.34 0.20 -9.85
C GLU A 127 2.44 0.39 -8.62
N LEU A 128 1.44 1.27 -8.70
CA LEU A 128 0.45 1.44 -7.64
C LEU A 128 -0.39 0.18 -7.43
N ASP A 129 -0.65 -0.65 -8.45
CA ASP A 129 -1.31 -1.95 -8.28
C ASP A 129 -0.38 -2.99 -7.65
N ARG A 130 0.90 -2.98 -8.03
CA ARG A 130 1.91 -3.93 -7.54
C ARG A 130 2.22 -3.79 -6.05
N ILE A 131 2.45 -2.57 -5.56
CA ILE A 131 2.84 -2.35 -4.15
C ILE A 131 1.75 -2.81 -3.17
N PRO A 132 2.11 -3.34 -1.99
CA PRO A 132 1.14 -3.87 -1.04
C PRO A 132 0.27 -2.80 -0.35
N SER A 133 0.74 -1.54 -0.34
CA SER A 133 0.05 -0.43 0.28
C SER A 133 0.36 0.89 -0.44
N LEU A 134 -0.41 1.93 -0.13
CA LEU A 134 -0.21 3.31 -0.59
C LEU A 134 0.49 4.17 0.49
N ASP A 135 1.31 3.56 1.35
CA ASP A 135 2.09 4.32 2.35
C ASP A 135 2.97 5.39 1.66
N PRO A 136 3.00 6.63 2.18
CA PRO A 136 3.90 7.72 1.78
C PRO A 136 5.31 7.32 1.34
N PHE A 137 5.96 6.51 2.17
CA PHE A 137 7.32 6.06 1.94
C PHE A 137 7.45 5.23 0.66
N LEU A 138 6.54 4.26 0.45
CA LEU A 138 6.55 3.41 -0.74
C LEU A 138 6.26 4.21 -2.00
N LEU A 139 5.28 5.13 -1.93
CA LEU A 139 4.94 6.00 -3.05
C LEU A 139 6.16 6.82 -3.49
N ARG A 140 6.87 7.45 -2.54
CA ARG A 140 8.06 8.27 -2.83
C ARG A 140 9.20 7.42 -3.40
N GLU A 141 9.49 6.27 -2.80
CA GLU A 141 10.52 5.36 -3.32
C GLU A 141 10.18 4.87 -4.74
N LYS A 142 8.91 4.51 -5.01
CA LYS A 142 8.50 4.05 -6.34
C LYS A 142 8.57 5.11 -7.40
N MET A 143 8.13 6.34 -7.12
CA MET A 143 8.27 7.44 -8.07
C MET A 143 9.75 7.72 -8.37
N THR A 144 10.62 7.62 -7.34
CA THR A 144 12.07 7.78 -7.49
C THR A 144 12.68 6.67 -8.35
N GLU A 145 12.26 5.41 -8.15
CA GLU A 145 12.71 4.25 -8.94
C GLU A 145 12.27 4.35 -10.41
N LEU A 146 11.04 4.80 -10.67
CA LEU A 146 10.53 5.06 -12.02
C LEU A 146 11.20 6.27 -12.70
N GLY A 147 12.01 7.06 -11.99
CA GLY A 147 12.57 8.31 -12.52
C GLY A 147 11.52 9.40 -12.74
N VAL A 148 10.37 9.28 -12.10
CA VAL A 148 9.22 10.17 -12.26
C VAL A 148 9.28 11.29 -11.21
N THR A 149 9.29 12.54 -11.68
CA THR A 149 9.23 13.71 -10.79
C THR A 149 7.78 14.01 -10.42
N VAL A 150 7.53 14.14 -9.12
CA VAL A 150 6.24 14.47 -8.50
C VAL A 150 6.50 15.42 -7.33
N ASP A 151 5.62 16.39 -7.13
CA ASP A 151 5.69 17.31 -6.00
C ASP A 151 5.66 16.56 -4.65
N LYS A 152 6.54 16.95 -3.72
CA LYS A 152 6.71 16.25 -2.43
C LYS A 152 5.46 16.28 -1.56
N SER A 153 4.59 17.26 -1.77
CA SER A 153 3.33 17.43 -1.04
C SER A 153 2.38 16.24 -1.20
N TYR A 154 2.47 15.47 -2.30
CA TYR A 154 1.69 14.26 -2.50
C TYR A 154 2.08 13.11 -1.56
N PHE A 155 3.33 13.05 -1.12
CA PHE A 155 3.80 11.96 -0.27
C PHE A 155 3.45 12.18 1.20
N GLN A 156 3.10 13.40 1.62
CA GLN A 156 2.71 13.69 3.01
C GLN A 156 3.72 13.20 4.07
N ILE A 157 5.01 13.19 3.72
CA ILE A 157 6.14 12.86 4.59
C ILE A 157 7.11 14.04 4.56
N ASP A 158 7.46 14.58 5.73
CA ASP A 158 8.43 15.66 5.80
C ASP A 158 9.87 15.14 5.66
N GLU A 159 10.83 16.03 5.41
CA GLU A 159 12.22 15.63 5.18
C GLU A 159 12.90 15.07 6.45
N MET A 160 12.44 15.46 7.65
CA MET A 160 12.98 14.97 8.90
C MET A 160 12.55 13.53 9.15
N GLU A 161 11.27 13.24 8.95
CA GLU A 161 10.71 11.89 9.00
C GLU A 161 11.34 11.00 7.94
N TRP A 162 11.47 11.50 6.70
CA TRP A 162 12.16 10.80 5.63
C TRP A 162 13.60 10.43 5.99
N SER A 163 14.38 11.39 6.50
CA SER A 163 15.77 11.15 6.91
C SER A 163 15.85 10.10 8.01
N ARG A 164 14.96 10.15 9.02
CA ARG A 164 14.92 9.17 10.11
C ARG A 164 14.63 7.76 9.60
N ILE A 165 13.66 7.61 8.70
CA ILE A 165 13.35 6.31 8.07
C ILE A 165 14.55 5.79 7.29
N LYS A 166 15.12 6.65 6.43
CA LYS A 166 16.29 6.32 5.61
C LYS A 166 17.47 5.86 6.47
N ASP A 167 17.81 6.61 7.51
CA ASP A 167 18.91 6.28 8.42
C ASP A 167 18.73 4.93 9.11
N ARG A 168 17.50 4.63 9.54
CA ARG A 168 17.18 3.36 10.20
C ARG A 168 17.39 2.19 9.24
N ILE A 169 16.91 2.32 8.00
CA ILE A 169 17.05 1.27 6.99
C ILE A 169 18.52 1.11 6.54
N ILE A 170 19.24 2.22 6.34
CA ILE A 170 20.68 2.20 6.00
C ILE A 170 21.48 1.39 7.03
N SER A 171 21.11 1.45 8.31
CA SER A 171 21.80 0.67 9.34
C SER A 171 21.76 -0.85 9.09
N ASP A 172 20.66 -1.37 8.55
CA ASP A 172 20.56 -2.79 8.19
C ASP A 172 21.38 -3.13 6.93
N PHE A 173 21.70 -2.18 6.06
CA PHE A 173 22.55 -2.40 4.88
C PHE A 173 24.05 -2.44 5.20
N VAL A 174 24.48 -1.93 6.37
CA VAL A 174 25.91 -1.84 6.75
C VAL A 174 26.62 -3.20 6.74
N PRO A 175 26.07 -4.30 7.30
CA PRO A 175 26.74 -5.60 7.26
C PRO A 175 26.99 -6.11 5.83
N LEU A 176 26.07 -5.82 4.90
CA LEU A 176 26.24 -6.15 3.49
C LEU A 176 27.41 -5.37 2.86
N ALA A 177 27.48 -4.07 3.15
CA ALA A 177 28.56 -3.21 2.69
C ALA A 177 29.93 -3.67 3.23
N GLN A 178 30.00 -4.10 4.50
CA GLN A 178 31.21 -4.65 5.12
C GLN A 178 31.66 -5.96 4.47
N MET A 179 30.73 -6.88 4.20
CA MET A 179 31.04 -8.14 3.54
C MET A 179 31.61 -7.93 2.12
N ALA A 180 31.00 -7.02 1.36
CA ALA A 180 31.35 -6.83 -0.05
C ALA A 180 32.71 -6.17 -0.27
N PHE A 181 33.21 -5.39 0.69
CA PHE A 181 34.42 -4.57 0.52
C PHE A 181 35.48 -4.75 1.62
N GLY A 182 35.23 -5.63 2.60
CA GLY A 182 36.17 -6.04 3.65
C GLY A 182 36.25 -5.13 4.87
N GLU A 183 36.76 -5.67 5.99
CA GLU A 183 36.87 -5.01 7.31
C GLU A 183 37.82 -3.79 7.37
N LYS A 184 38.56 -3.47 6.29
CA LYS A 184 39.55 -2.37 6.29
C LYS A 184 38.94 -0.98 6.16
N GLY A 185 37.62 -0.87 5.98
CA GLY A 185 36.90 0.41 6.01
C GLY A 185 36.42 0.75 7.41
N LYS A 186 36.74 1.95 7.91
CA LYS A 186 36.06 2.54 9.09
C LYS A 186 34.54 2.43 8.90
N ASN A 187 33.74 2.29 9.97
CA ASN A 187 32.28 2.21 9.92
C ASN A 187 31.63 3.27 8.99
N ASP A 188 32.24 4.45 8.88
CA ASP A 188 31.82 5.54 8.01
C ASP A 188 31.84 5.18 6.50
N ALA A 189 32.80 4.37 6.05
CA ALA A 189 32.90 3.93 4.65
C ALA A 189 31.78 2.93 4.30
N ALA A 190 31.49 1.98 5.21
CA ALA A 190 30.39 1.03 5.02
C ALA A 190 29.02 1.73 5.03
N ARG A 191 28.83 2.72 5.92
CA ARG A 191 27.62 3.53 5.93
C ARG A 191 27.47 4.40 4.69
N SER A 192 28.55 5.04 4.22
CA SER A 192 28.54 5.80 2.97
C SER A 192 28.16 4.91 1.78
N LEU A 193 28.63 3.67 1.75
CA LEU A 193 28.26 2.73 0.71
C LEU A 193 26.81 2.25 0.83
N ALA A 194 26.33 1.96 2.04
CA ALA A 194 24.93 1.64 2.28
C ALA A 194 24.00 2.78 1.84
N ASP A 195 24.41 4.04 2.04
CA ASP A 195 23.69 5.20 1.52
C ASP A 195 23.66 5.24 -0.02
N LYS A 196 24.74 4.83 -0.67
CA LYS A 196 24.78 4.70 -2.14
C LYS A 196 23.89 3.56 -2.65
N ILE A 197 23.82 2.43 -1.92
CA ILE A 197 22.93 1.30 -2.24
C ILE A 197 21.45 1.71 -2.22
N TRP A 198 21.10 2.73 -1.44
CA TRP A 198 19.75 3.30 -1.44
C TRP A 198 19.38 3.95 -2.77
N ASP A 199 20.32 4.54 -3.50
CA ASP A 199 20.02 5.28 -4.73
C ASP A 199 19.78 4.32 -5.92
N PRO A 200 18.58 4.33 -6.55
CA PRO A 200 18.30 3.48 -7.71
C PRO A 200 19.30 3.66 -8.86
N LYS A 201 19.88 4.86 -9.01
CA LYS A 201 20.89 5.16 -10.04
C LYS A 201 22.24 4.51 -9.76
N GLN A 202 22.46 4.07 -8.53
CA GLN A 202 23.72 3.48 -8.07
C GLN A 202 23.61 1.96 -7.86
N THR A 203 22.53 1.33 -8.35
CA THR A 203 22.32 -0.13 -8.34
C THR A 203 23.50 -0.90 -8.96
N GLN A 204 24.28 -0.28 -9.85
CA GLN A 204 25.53 -0.84 -10.37
C GLN A 204 26.54 -1.26 -9.29
N LEU A 205 26.53 -0.61 -8.13
CA LEU A 205 27.40 -0.94 -6.99
C LEU A 205 27.06 -2.29 -6.36
N LEU A 206 25.83 -2.78 -6.56
CA LEU A 206 25.37 -4.08 -6.08
C LEU A 206 25.70 -5.23 -7.04
N LYS A 207 26.02 -4.96 -8.31
CA LYS A 207 26.29 -6.00 -9.32
C LYS A 207 27.29 -7.07 -8.88
N PRO A 208 28.44 -6.73 -8.24
CA PRO A 208 29.38 -7.75 -7.77
C PRO A 208 28.79 -8.68 -6.72
N ILE A 209 27.96 -8.15 -5.82
CA ILE A 209 27.28 -8.89 -4.77
C ILE A 209 26.22 -9.80 -5.38
N LEU A 210 25.37 -9.26 -6.25
CA LEU A 210 24.30 -10.00 -6.91
C LEU A 210 24.84 -11.15 -7.75
N LYS A 211 25.94 -10.91 -8.50
CA LYS A 211 26.63 -11.95 -9.25
C LYS A 211 27.19 -13.04 -8.34
N THR A 212 27.77 -12.68 -7.21
CA THR A 212 28.29 -13.65 -6.22
C THR A 212 27.17 -14.50 -5.61
N LEU A 213 26.00 -13.90 -5.40
CA LEU A 213 24.81 -14.58 -4.88
C LEU A 213 24.01 -15.29 -5.98
N ASP A 214 24.42 -15.22 -7.25
CA ASP A 214 23.68 -15.80 -8.37
C ASP A 214 22.22 -15.31 -8.38
N ILE A 215 22.07 -13.98 -8.29
CA ILE A 215 20.81 -13.24 -8.43
C ILE A 215 20.81 -12.56 -9.80
N PRO A 216 19.78 -12.77 -10.64
CA PRO A 216 19.68 -12.11 -11.95
C PRO A 216 19.67 -10.57 -11.84
N GLU A 217 20.44 -9.90 -12.70
CA GLU A 217 20.57 -8.43 -12.66
C GLU A 217 19.23 -7.71 -12.93
N ASP A 218 18.35 -8.29 -13.74
CA ASP A 218 17.01 -7.78 -14.04
C ASP A 218 16.08 -7.77 -12.83
N LYS A 219 16.33 -8.64 -11.83
CA LYS A 219 15.56 -8.71 -10.58
C LYS A 219 16.12 -7.86 -9.45
N ALA A 220 17.29 -7.24 -9.66
CA ALA A 220 18.01 -6.50 -8.64
C ALA A 220 17.18 -5.38 -8.01
N SER A 221 16.62 -4.51 -8.85
CA SER A 221 15.86 -3.34 -8.40
C SER A 221 14.62 -3.76 -7.60
N GLU A 222 13.89 -4.76 -8.08
CA GLU A 222 12.70 -5.30 -7.42
C GLU A 222 13.03 -5.90 -6.04
N ILE A 223 14.11 -6.68 -5.95
CA ILE A 223 14.59 -7.28 -4.69
C ILE A 223 14.99 -6.20 -3.70
N ILE A 224 15.74 -5.19 -4.14
CA ILE A 224 16.19 -4.09 -3.28
C ILE A 224 15.02 -3.23 -2.82
N PHE A 225 14.08 -2.93 -3.71
CA PHE A 225 12.84 -2.24 -3.35
C PHE A 225 12.06 -3.03 -2.30
N SER A 226 11.86 -4.32 -2.53
CA SER A 226 11.18 -5.22 -1.60
C SER A 226 11.89 -5.28 -0.25
N TRP A 227 13.22 -5.32 -0.23
CA TRP A 227 13.98 -5.35 1.01
C TRP A 227 13.89 -4.02 1.79
N LYS A 228 13.98 -2.87 1.10
CA LYS A 228 13.71 -1.56 1.72
C LYS A 228 12.31 -1.50 2.32
N GLY A 229 11.31 -1.98 1.59
CA GLY A 229 9.92 -2.05 2.03
C GLY A 229 9.74 -2.96 3.26
N LEU A 230 10.37 -4.14 3.26
CA LEU A 230 10.42 -5.04 4.41
C LEU A 230 11.00 -4.33 5.63
N LEU A 231 12.15 -3.68 5.49
CA LEU A 231 12.84 -3.00 6.59
C LEU A 231 12.01 -1.83 7.13
N TYR A 232 11.42 -1.03 6.24
CA TYR A 232 10.46 0.01 6.61
C TYR A 232 9.33 -0.57 7.47
N TYR A 233 8.71 -1.66 7.03
CA TYR A 233 7.59 -2.25 7.76
C TYR A 233 7.98 -3.00 9.03
N LYS A 234 9.14 -3.64 9.08
CA LYS A 234 9.72 -4.19 10.32
C LYS A 234 9.74 -3.13 11.42
N TYR A 235 10.10 -1.91 11.06
CA TYR A 235 10.16 -0.79 11.99
C TYR A 235 8.79 -0.22 12.35
N GLN A 236 7.88 -0.12 11.38
CA GLN A 236 6.51 0.32 11.63
C GLN A 236 5.67 -0.70 12.41
N ALA A 237 6.06 -1.98 12.41
CA ALA A 237 5.34 -3.06 13.07
C ALA A 237 5.21 -2.81 14.59
N GLN A 238 6.27 -2.28 15.22
CA GLN A 238 6.32 -2.06 16.67
C GLN A 238 5.20 -1.12 17.14
N ASP A 239 5.09 0.05 16.52
CA ASP A 239 4.09 1.05 16.89
C ASP A 239 2.69 0.65 16.43
N SER A 240 2.59 0.06 15.23
CA SER A 240 1.29 -0.31 14.64
C SER A 240 0.58 -1.42 15.41
N HIS A 241 1.32 -2.36 16.02
CA HIS A 241 0.72 -3.41 16.85
C HIS A 241 0.13 -2.84 18.15
N ALA A 242 0.83 -1.91 18.81
CA ALA A 242 0.33 -1.26 20.02
C ALA A 242 -0.96 -0.47 19.73
N ASP A 243 -0.98 0.26 18.62
CA ASP A 243 -2.14 1.01 18.15
C ASP A 243 -3.33 0.11 17.81
N LEU A 244 -3.09 -1.05 17.20
CA LEU A 244 -4.12 -2.05 16.96
C LEU A 244 -4.77 -2.51 18.27
N VAL A 245 -3.97 -2.92 19.25
CA VAL A 245 -4.47 -3.43 20.53
C VAL A 245 -5.32 -2.37 21.22
N LYS A 246 -4.87 -1.12 21.22
CA LYS A 246 -5.62 0.02 21.74
C LYS A 246 -6.97 0.17 21.03
N MET A 247 -6.98 0.22 19.70
CA MET A 247 -8.20 0.34 18.90
C MET A 247 -9.19 -0.79 19.19
N LEU A 248 -8.74 -2.04 19.23
CA LEU A 248 -9.62 -3.19 19.48
C LEU A 248 -10.28 -3.12 20.86
N ASN A 249 -9.56 -2.66 21.89
CA ASN A 249 -10.11 -2.47 23.23
C ASN A 249 -11.13 -1.32 23.28
N GLU A 250 -10.89 -0.24 22.54
CA GLU A 250 -11.83 0.88 22.43
C GLU A 250 -13.12 0.48 21.69
N ILE A 251 -13.02 -0.35 20.63
CA ILE A 251 -14.18 -0.90 19.91
C ILE A 251 -15.02 -1.80 20.84
N GLU A 252 -14.36 -2.67 21.61
CA GLU A 252 -15.05 -3.60 22.53
C GLU A 252 -15.78 -2.87 23.66
N SER A 253 -15.23 -1.75 24.13
CA SER A 253 -15.80 -0.94 25.21
C SER A 253 -16.69 0.22 24.73
N ALA A 254 -16.94 0.32 23.42
CA ALA A 254 -17.70 1.41 22.82
C ALA A 254 -19.15 1.46 23.33
N ARG A 255 -19.62 2.67 23.67
CA ARG A 255 -20.98 2.89 24.18
C ARG A 255 -21.98 3.03 23.04
N ILE A 256 -22.60 1.92 22.65
CA ILE A 256 -23.55 1.88 21.53
C ILE A 256 -24.99 2.08 22.02
N TYR A 257 -25.80 2.83 21.27
CA TYR A 257 -27.23 3.02 21.51
C TYR A 257 -28.06 2.80 20.25
N GLY A 258 -29.39 2.66 20.41
CA GLY A 258 -30.31 2.57 19.28
C GLY A 258 -30.35 1.21 18.58
N TYR A 259 -29.95 0.12 19.26
CA TYR A 259 -30.18 -1.23 18.74
C TYR A 259 -31.69 -1.47 18.53
N SER A 260 -32.04 -1.91 17.34
CA SER A 260 -33.42 -2.24 16.95
C SER A 260 -33.91 -3.56 17.56
N SER A 261 -32.99 -4.49 17.89
CA SER A 261 -33.30 -5.79 18.48
C SER A 261 -32.13 -6.37 19.28
N ILE A 262 -32.42 -7.38 20.11
CA ILE A 262 -31.39 -8.19 20.80
C ILE A 262 -30.54 -8.96 19.79
N GLU A 263 -31.13 -9.38 18.68
CA GLU A 263 -30.45 -10.06 17.58
C GLU A 263 -29.40 -9.17 16.93
N GLN A 264 -29.74 -7.90 16.60
CA GLN A 264 -28.78 -6.94 16.05
C GLN A 264 -27.57 -6.81 16.99
N LYS A 265 -27.83 -6.60 18.28
CA LYS A 265 -26.76 -6.50 19.29
C LYS A 265 -25.90 -7.77 19.34
N GLY A 266 -26.49 -8.95 19.19
CA GLY A 266 -25.78 -10.23 19.11
C GLY A 266 -24.87 -10.32 17.89
N GLU A 267 -25.35 -9.92 16.71
CA GLU A 267 -24.57 -9.91 15.46
C GLU A 267 -23.43 -8.89 15.48
N THR A 268 -23.64 -7.70 16.05
CA THR A 268 -22.58 -6.72 16.28
C THR A 268 -21.45 -7.32 17.13
N GLN A 269 -21.79 -8.00 18.23
CA GLN A 269 -20.80 -8.64 19.11
C GLN A 269 -20.06 -9.80 18.43
N LYS A 270 -20.74 -10.60 17.61
CA LYS A 270 -20.08 -11.62 16.78
C LYS A 270 -19.09 -10.98 15.79
N THR A 271 -19.48 -9.87 15.17
CA THR A 271 -18.63 -9.15 14.20
C THR A 271 -17.37 -8.59 14.86
N ILE A 272 -17.47 -7.98 16.05
CA ILE A 272 -16.30 -7.51 16.82
C ILE A 272 -15.32 -8.68 17.09
N ARG A 273 -15.83 -9.84 17.54
CA ARG A 273 -15.01 -11.02 17.80
C ARG A 273 -14.31 -11.53 16.53
N ALA A 274 -15.03 -11.54 15.41
CA ALA A 274 -14.48 -11.96 14.12
C ALA A 274 -13.35 -11.03 13.66
N ILE A 275 -13.53 -9.70 13.77
CA ILE A 275 -12.49 -8.71 13.43
C ILE A 275 -11.25 -8.89 14.31
N ARG A 276 -11.42 -9.03 15.64
CA ARG A 276 -10.30 -9.28 16.56
C ARG A 276 -9.55 -10.57 16.21
N ALA A 277 -10.28 -11.65 15.93
CA ALA A 277 -9.67 -12.93 15.53
C ALA A 277 -8.89 -12.80 14.22
N SER A 278 -9.44 -12.10 13.22
CA SER A 278 -8.78 -11.89 11.93
C SER A 278 -7.50 -11.08 12.07
N PHE A 279 -7.51 -9.94 12.79
CA PHE A 279 -6.30 -9.17 13.04
C PHE A 279 -5.25 -9.96 13.82
N THR A 280 -5.69 -10.79 14.78
CA THR A 280 -4.77 -11.64 15.55
C THR A 280 -4.06 -12.63 14.63
N GLU A 281 -4.75 -13.24 13.68
CA GLU A 281 -4.15 -14.18 12.73
C GLU A 281 -3.23 -13.48 11.72
N ASP A 282 -3.66 -12.34 11.18
CA ASP A 282 -2.85 -11.49 10.29
C ASP A 282 -1.52 -11.09 10.97
N TRP A 283 -1.57 -10.67 12.23
CA TRP A 283 -0.37 -10.31 12.99
C TRP A 283 0.47 -11.52 13.39
N LYS A 284 -0.10 -12.69 13.68
CA LYS A 284 0.70 -13.92 13.88
C LYS A 284 1.51 -14.26 12.63
N LEU A 285 0.92 -14.13 11.44
CA LEU A 285 1.63 -14.32 10.18
C LEU A 285 2.79 -13.32 10.03
N CYS A 286 2.52 -12.03 10.27
CA CYS A 286 3.54 -10.98 10.28
C CYS A 286 4.72 -11.30 11.22
N HIS A 287 4.46 -11.69 12.47
CA HIS A 287 5.50 -12.06 13.43
C HIS A 287 6.32 -13.28 12.98
N ARG A 288 5.70 -14.29 12.35
CA ARG A 288 6.43 -15.44 11.80
C ARG A 288 7.41 -15.04 10.70
N HIS A 289 6.98 -14.18 9.77
CA HIS A 289 7.86 -13.69 8.71
C HIS A 289 9.02 -12.85 9.27
N LEU A 290 8.76 -11.97 10.24
CA LEU A 290 9.81 -11.18 10.89
C LEU A 290 10.81 -12.07 11.66
N ALA A 291 10.33 -13.06 12.42
CA ALA A 291 11.22 -13.99 13.11
C ALA A 291 12.07 -14.82 12.13
N SER A 292 11.50 -15.23 10.99
CA SER A 292 12.26 -15.90 9.93
C SER A 292 13.31 -14.98 9.31
N TYR A 293 12.99 -13.70 9.11
CA TYR A 293 13.94 -12.70 8.63
C TYR A 293 15.09 -12.51 9.62
N GLU A 294 14.80 -12.28 10.90
CA GLU A 294 15.81 -12.04 11.93
C GLU A 294 16.74 -13.24 12.09
N LYS A 295 16.19 -14.45 12.09
CA LYS A 295 16.99 -15.68 12.12
C LYS A 295 17.94 -15.79 10.92
N ASN A 296 17.44 -15.56 9.70
CA ASN A 296 18.28 -15.70 8.49
C ASN A 296 19.29 -14.56 8.36
N TYR A 297 18.86 -13.31 8.54
CA TYR A 297 19.70 -12.15 8.33
C TYR A 297 20.65 -11.90 9.51
N ILE A 298 20.11 -11.77 10.72
CA ILE A 298 20.92 -11.38 11.88
C ILE A 298 21.75 -12.56 12.38
N GLU A 299 21.13 -13.73 12.60
CA GLU A 299 21.86 -14.85 13.20
C GLU A 299 22.76 -15.57 12.19
N GLN A 300 22.24 -15.93 11.00
CA GLN A 300 23.03 -16.71 10.03
C GLN A 300 23.95 -15.84 9.18
N PHE A 301 23.46 -14.75 8.59
CA PHE A 301 24.29 -13.90 7.75
C PHE A 301 25.23 -13.02 8.57
N VAL A 302 24.72 -12.14 9.44
CA VAL A 302 25.58 -11.23 10.22
C VAL A 302 26.40 -11.99 11.27
N GLY A 303 25.76 -12.88 12.03
CA GLY A 303 26.42 -13.59 13.14
C GLY A 303 27.39 -14.69 12.71
N LYS A 304 27.06 -15.47 11.67
CA LYS A 304 27.88 -16.62 11.21
C LYS A 304 28.54 -16.39 9.85
N GLN A 305 28.42 -15.20 9.28
CA GLN A 305 28.97 -14.86 7.96
C GLN A 305 28.55 -15.83 6.84
N ASN A 306 27.31 -16.36 6.90
CA ASN A 306 26.79 -17.31 5.91
C ASN A 306 26.20 -16.58 4.68
N PRO A 307 26.85 -16.60 3.50
CA PRO A 307 26.37 -15.88 2.31
C PRO A 307 25.06 -16.45 1.76
N GLN A 308 24.78 -17.74 2.00
CA GLN A 308 23.59 -18.41 1.49
C GLN A 308 22.35 -17.94 2.24
N ALA A 309 22.52 -17.56 3.51
CA ALA A 309 21.46 -16.93 4.29
C ALA A 309 21.10 -15.54 3.76
N LEU A 310 22.07 -14.78 3.24
CA LEU A 310 21.81 -13.50 2.57
C LEU A 310 21.03 -13.72 1.25
N LYS A 311 21.45 -14.67 0.40
CA LYS A 311 20.70 -15.02 -0.82
C LYS A 311 19.24 -15.35 -0.49
N GLN A 312 19.02 -16.22 0.51
CA GLN A 312 17.67 -16.60 0.92
C GLN A 312 16.86 -15.40 1.46
N THR A 313 17.50 -14.51 2.22
CA THR A 313 16.85 -13.30 2.75
C THR A 313 16.38 -12.40 1.62
N LEU A 314 17.22 -12.15 0.62
CA LEU A 314 16.90 -11.31 -0.53
C LEU A 314 15.80 -11.94 -1.40
N MET A 315 15.87 -13.24 -1.65
CA MET A 315 14.86 -13.96 -2.43
C MET A 315 13.49 -13.99 -1.73
N ASN A 316 13.46 -14.04 -0.39
CA ASN A 316 12.22 -14.03 0.39
C ASN A 316 11.72 -12.61 0.71
N ALA A 317 12.50 -11.57 0.39
CA ALA A 317 12.18 -10.20 0.79
C ALA A 317 10.83 -9.74 0.23
N SER A 318 10.51 -10.08 -1.03
CA SER A 318 9.23 -9.71 -1.68
C SER A 318 8.03 -10.32 -0.97
N GLU A 319 8.07 -11.62 -0.65
CA GLU A 319 6.96 -12.28 0.06
C GLU A 319 6.74 -11.67 1.44
N ILE A 320 7.82 -11.49 2.19
CA ILE A 320 7.76 -10.91 3.53
C ILE A 320 7.26 -9.46 3.47
N PHE A 321 7.75 -8.69 2.49
CA PHE A 321 7.33 -7.31 2.24
C PHE A 321 5.84 -7.21 1.94
N ASP A 322 5.30 -8.06 1.06
CA ASP A 322 3.89 -8.04 0.68
C ASP A 322 2.99 -8.33 1.88
N VAL A 323 3.34 -9.34 2.67
CA VAL A 323 2.60 -9.69 3.89
C VAL A 323 2.64 -8.54 4.90
N LEU A 324 3.84 -8.04 5.20
CA LEU A 324 4.04 -6.93 6.13
C LEU A 324 3.26 -5.69 5.72
N GLY A 325 3.42 -5.25 4.46
CA GLY A 325 2.80 -4.04 3.95
C GLY A 325 1.28 -4.14 3.91
N THR A 326 0.76 -5.33 3.62
CA THR A 326 -0.69 -5.60 3.66
C THR A 326 -1.24 -5.53 5.09
N VAL A 327 -0.62 -6.22 6.04
CA VAL A 327 -1.09 -6.29 7.45
C VAL A 327 -0.97 -4.93 8.14
N ILE A 328 0.22 -4.33 8.06
CA ILE A 328 0.51 -3.06 8.73
C ILE A 328 -0.26 -1.93 8.05
N GLY A 329 -0.32 -1.92 6.72
CA GLY A 329 -1.11 -0.96 5.96
C GLY A 329 -2.59 -1.03 6.34
N SER A 330 -3.16 -2.22 6.48
CA SER A 330 -4.56 -2.37 6.87
C SER A 330 -4.81 -1.99 8.33
N THR A 331 -3.86 -2.32 9.21
CA THR A 331 -3.89 -1.91 10.62
C THR A 331 -3.90 -0.39 10.75
N LYS A 332 -2.95 0.31 10.11
CA LYS A 332 -2.88 1.77 10.12
C LYS A 332 -4.15 2.42 9.59
N HIS A 333 -4.72 1.87 8.51
CA HIS A 333 -5.97 2.36 7.93
C HIS A 333 -7.13 2.27 8.92
N CYS A 334 -7.36 1.09 9.51
CA CYS A 334 -8.45 0.89 10.48
C CYS A 334 -8.25 1.76 11.74
N VAL A 335 -7.02 1.87 12.26
CA VAL A 335 -6.71 2.73 13.41
C VAL A 335 -6.99 4.19 13.09
N SER A 336 -6.55 4.69 11.93
CA SER A 336 -6.80 6.06 11.49
C SER A 336 -8.30 6.33 11.35
N TYR A 337 -9.03 5.40 10.73
CA TYR A 337 -10.47 5.55 10.55
C TYR A 337 -11.23 5.50 11.88
N TRP A 338 -10.85 4.60 12.80
CA TRP A 338 -11.41 4.55 14.15
C TRP A 338 -11.21 5.87 14.89
N ARG A 339 -9.99 6.45 14.88
CA ARG A 339 -9.68 7.73 15.54
C ARG A 339 -10.54 8.86 14.97
N TYR A 340 -10.69 8.94 13.65
CA TYR A 340 -11.56 9.92 13.00
C TYR A 340 -13.04 9.74 13.40
N PHE A 341 -13.53 8.50 13.34
CA PHE A 341 -14.92 8.16 13.62
C PHE A 341 -15.29 8.42 15.09
N SER A 342 -14.43 8.02 16.03
CA SER A 342 -14.65 8.18 17.47
C SER A 342 -14.43 9.62 17.96
N GLY A 343 -13.43 10.33 17.42
CA GLY A 343 -13.13 11.72 17.80
C GLY A 343 -14.19 12.74 17.39
N SER A 344 -15.02 12.42 16.40
CA SER A 344 -16.03 13.33 15.85
C SER A 344 -17.38 13.30 16.60
N ARG A 345 -17.51 12.55 17.71
CA ARG A 345 -18.81 12.31 18.38
C ARG A 345 -18.90 12.96 19.77
N ILE A 346 -19.83 13.89 19.93
CA ILE A 346 -20.14 14.58 21.19
C ILE A 346 -20.77 13.59 22.19
N GLY A 347 -20.17 13.43 23.37
CA GLY A 347 -20.71 12.59 24.46
C GLY A 347 -20.35 11.09 24.38
N GLY A 348 -19.53 10.67 23.42
CA GLY A 348 -18.93 9.33 23.38
C GLY A 348 -19.91 8.17 23.16
N ARG A 349 -21.13 8.44 22.65
CA ARG A 349 -22.14 7.41 22.30
C ARG A 349 -22.25 7.29 20.79
N ILE A 350 -22.40 6.05 20.29
CA ILE A 350 -22.41 5.74 18.86
C ILE A 350 -23.73 5.05 18.53
N ALA A 351 -24.39 5.46 17.44
CA ALA A 351 -25.59 4.81 16.95
C ALA A 351 -25.27 3.40 16.41
N ALA A 352 -26.12 2.41 16.69
CA ALA A 352 -25.91 1.02 16.28
C ALA A 352 -25.67 0.87 14.78
N ASP A 353 -26.49 1.52 13.94
CA ASP A 353 -26.38 1.43 12.48
C ASP A 353 -25.05 2.01 11.94
N ASP A 354 -24.57 3.11 12.52
CA ASP A 354 -23.29 3.72 12.14
C ASP A 354 -22.11 2.84 12.57
N PHE A 355 -22.22 2.21 13.74
CA PHE A 355 -21.20 1.30 14.25
C PHE A 355 -21.14 0.00 13.45
N ASP A 356 -22.30 -0.59 13.12
CA ASP A 356 -22.38 -1.80 12.29
C ASP A 356 -21.81 -1.54 10.89
N ALA A 357 -22.04 -0.35 10.31
CA ALA A 357 -21.43 0.04 9.04
C ALA A 357 -19.89 0.12 9.12
N LEU A 358 -19.36 0.72 10.19
CA LEU A 358 -17.91 0.79 10.43
C LEU A 358 -17.30 -0.62 10.58
N LEU A 359 -17.94 -1.50 11.34
CA LEU A 359 -17.46 -2.87 11.53
C LEU A 359 -17.46 -3.66 10.21
N ASP A 360 -18.45 -3.43 9.34
CA ASP A 360 -18.50 -4.04 8.01
C ASP A 360 -17.30 -3.62 7.14
N ASP A 361 -16.87 -2.35 7.23
CA ASP A 361 -15.68 -1.87 6.54
C ASP A 361 -14.39 -2.42 7.12
N PHE A 362 -14.29 -2.52 8.45
CA PHE A 362 -13.12 -3.12 9.10
C PHE A 362 -12.98 -4.58 8.69
N ARG A 363 -14.10 -5.32 8.58
CA ARG A 363 -14.11 -6.69 8.09
C ARG A 363 -13.56 -6.79 6.66
N LYS A 364 -13.88 -5.84 5.77
CA LYS A 364 -13.30 -5.76 4.41
C LYS A 364 -11.82 -5.35 4.41
N GLY A 365 -11.32 -4.78 5.50
CA GLY A 365 -9.92 -4.42 5.70
C GLY A 365 -9.09 -5.47 6.42
N THR A 366 -9.65 -6.63 6.78
CA THR A 366 -8.97 -7.71 7.52
C THR A 366 -8.93 -9.01 6.73
N GLY A 367 -8.03 -9.94 7.08
CA GLY A 367 -7.92 -11.24 6.39
C GLY A 367 -7.24 -11.16 5.03
N LEU A 368 -6.62 -10.02 4.75
CA LEU A 368 -5.91 -9.76 3.51
C LEU A 368 -4.56 -10.47 3.45
N ALA A 369 -3.96 -10.77 4.59
CA ALA A 369 -2.64 -11.38 4.67
C ALA A 369 -2.69 -12.86 4.29
N THR A 370 -3.80 -13.54 4.58
CA THR A 370 -4.06 -14.92 4.12
C THR A 370 -4.39 -14.99 2.63
N MET A 371 -4.87 -13.90 2.04
CA MET A 371 -5.13 -13.74 0.61
C MET A 371 -3.93 -13.19 -0.17
N ALA A 372 -2.95 -12.60 0.53
CA ALA A 372 -1.67 -12.20 -0.04
C ALA A 372 -0.80 -13.46 -0.20
N ARG A 373 -0.83 -14.12 -1.36
CA ARG A 373 0.12 -15.19 -1.69
C ARG A 373 0.67 -15.09 -3.12
N ALA A 374 1.98 -15.31 -3.16
CA ALA A 374 2.93 -15.46 -4.27
C ALA A 374 3.00 -14.32 -5.31
N PRO A 375 4.08 -13.52 -5.31
CA PRO A 375 4.40 -12.56 -6.37
C PRO A 375 4.55 -13.19 -7.77
N THR A 376 4.65 -14.52 -7.86
CA THR A 376 5.02 -15.24 -9.08
C THR A 376 3.87 -15.48 -10.07
N GLU A 377 2.60 -15.26 -9.70
CA GLU A 377 1.46 -15.53 -10.60
C GLU A 377 0.86 -14.28 -11.26
N ARG A 378 1.43 -13.09 -11.05
CA ARG A 378 1.03 -11.90 -11.81
C ARG A 378 1.70 -11.92 -13.19
N ALA A 379 1.31 -12.89 -14.02
CA ALA A 379 1.65 -12.93 -15.42
C ALA A 379 1.14 -11.64 -16.08
N ILE A 380 2.08 -10.87 -16.63
CA ILE A 380 1.82 -9.71 -17.46
C ILE A 380 1.17 -10.24 -18.74
N SER A 381 -0.15 -10.10 -18.89
CA SER A 381 -0.78 -10.15 -20.20
C SER A 381 -0.54 -8.78 -20.85
N MET A 382 0.59 -8.65 -21.52
CA MET A 382 0.79 -7.67 -22.58
C MET A 382 0.76 -8.48 -23.87
N ASP A 383 -0.45 -8.76 -24.36
CA ASP A 383 -0.69 -9.12 -25.76
C ASP A 383 -2.18 -8.90 -26.04
N ASP A 384 -2.55 -7.64 -26.25
CA ASP A 384 -3.63 -7.28 -27.15
C ASP A 384 -2.96 -6.61 -28.37
N ASP A 385 -2.41 -7.43 -29.28
CA ASP A 385 -1.98 -6.98 -30.60
C ASP A 385 -3.23 -6.76 -31.47
N PRO A 386 -3.54 -5.52 -31.90
CA PRO A 386 -4.73 -5.22 -32.68
C PRO A 386 -4.48 -5.52 -34.17
N LYS A 387 -4.08 -6.73 -34.54
CA LYS A 387 -3.96 -7.13 -35.96
C LYS A 387 -4.25 -8.61 -36.22
N ALA A 388 -5.53 -9.00 -36.19
CA ALA A 388 -5.99 -10.16 -36.96
C ALA A 388 -7.51 -10.09 -37.23
N VAL A 389 -7.95 -9.14 -38.05
CA VAL A 389 -9.19 -9.29 -38.84
C VAL A 389 -8.87 -8.97 -40.29
N LYS A 390 -8.29 -9.94 -40.99
CA LYS A 390 -8.40 -10.12 -42.45
C LYS A 390 -8.11 -11.58 -42.80
N ALA A 391 -9.17 -12.36 -42.95
CA ALA A 391 -9.40 -13.30 -44.04
C ALA A 391 -10.90 -13.59 -44.09
#